data_AF-A0A481YG30-F1
#
_entry.id   AF-A0A481YG30-F1
#
_cell.length_a   1.000
_cell.length_b   1.000
_cell.length_c   1.000
_cell.angle_alpha   90.00
_cell.angle_beta   90.00
_cell.angle_gamma   90.00
#
_symmetry.space_group_name_H-M   'P 1'
#
loop_
_entity.id
_entity.type
_entity.pdbx_description
1 polymer ?
#
loop_
_entity_poly.entity_id
_entity_poly.type
_entity_poly.pdbx_seq_one_letter_code
_entity_poly.pdbx_strand_id
1 'polypeptide(L)' 'MGREDLLNKEYRVLDKGFIKLIDYMGSDERIVQAARISYRGESIKR' A
#
# COMPACT_ATOMS: atom_id res chain seq x y z
N MET A 1 -12.22 0.81 7.38
CA MET A 1 -11.89 -0.40 6.62
C MET A 1 -10.42 -0.27 6.24
N GLY A 2 -9.56 -1.05 6.88
CA GLY A 2 -8.12 -1.05 6.64
C GLY A 2 -7.77 -1.85 5.39
N ARG A 3 -6.53 -1.71 4.90
CA ARG A 3 -6.06 -2.52 3.75
C ARG A 3 -5.91 -4.00 4.14
N GLU A 4 -5.75 -4.27 5.43
CA GLU A 4 -5.86 -5.61 6.03
C GLU A 4 -7.21 -6.30 5.75
N ASP A 5 -8.30 -5.54 5.67
CA ASP A 5 -9.63 -6.10 5.39
C ASP A 5 -9.76 -6.63 3.95
N LEU A 6 -8.86 -6.24 3.05
CA LEU A 6 -8.85 -6.64 1.63
C LEU A 6 -8.02 -7.89 1.35
N LEU A 7 -7.04 -8.23 2.20
CA LEU A 7 -6.14 -9.40 2.01
C LEU A 7 -6.88 -10.74 2.02
N ASN A 8 -8.00 -10.83 2.74
CA ASN A 8 -8.82 -12.04 2.82
C ASN A 8 -10.01 -12.05 1.87
N LYS A 9 -10.07 -11.08 0.93
CA LYS A 9 -11.23 -10.91 0.05
C LYS A 9 -10.88 -11.26 -1.39
N GLU A 10 -11.69 -12.17 -1.94
CA GLU A 10 -11.66 -12.51 -3.35
C GLU A 10 -12.81 -11.81 -4.08
N TYR A 11 -12.52 -11.30 -5.28
CA TYR A 11 -13.49 -10.68 -6.16
C TYR A 11 -13.60 -11.49 -7.45
N ARG A 12 -14.77 -12.07 -7.71
CA ARG A 12 -15.04 -12.76 -8.98
C ARG A 12 -15.19 -11.75 -10.11
N VAL A 13 -14.55 -12.03 -11.24
CA VAL A 13 -14.59 -11.19 -12.45
C VAL A 13 -14.86 -12.04 -13.68
N LEU A 14 -15.76 -11.54 -14.53
CA LEU A 14 -16.27 -12.27 -15.69
C LEU A 14 -16.88 -13.63 -15.28
N ASP A 15 -16.95 -14.55 -16.23
CA ASP A 15 -17.53 -15.88 -16.09
C ASP A 15 -16.65 -16.83 -15.26
N LYS A 16 -15.32 -16.70 -15.30
CA LYS A 16 -14.39 -17.64 -14.65
C LYS A 16 -13.18 -17.00 -13.95
N GLY A 17 -13.02 -15.69 -14.02
CA GLY A 17 -11.90 -14.99 -13.40
C GLY A 17 -12.13 -14.65 -11.93
N PHE A 18 -11.03 -14.33 -11.25
CA PHE A 18 -11.05 -13.67 -9.95
C PHE A 18 -9.81 -12.77 -9.76
N ILE A 19 -9.91 -11.80 -8.85
CA ILE A 19 -8.82 -10.94 -8.39
C ILE A 19 -8.76 -11.02 -6.86
N LYS A 20 -7.55 -11.17 -6.32
CA LYS A 20 -7.29 -11.21 -4.88
C LYS A 20 -6.02 -10.42 -4.57
N LEU A 21 -6.08 -9.61 -3.51
CA LEU A 21 -4.89 -8.97 -2.97
C LEU A 21 -4.11 -9.99 -2.13
N ILE A 22 -2.88 -10.30 -2.55
CA ILE A 22 -2.02 -11.28 -1.86
C ILE A 22 -1.08 -10.59 -0.88
N ASP A 23 -0.53 -9.45 -1.27
CA ASP A 23 0.38 -8.65 -0.44
C ASP A 23 0.41 -7.21 -0.93
N TYR A 24 0.81 -6.28 -0.06
CA TYR A 24 1.12 -4.91 -0.42
C TYR A 24 2.24 -4.37 0.48
N MET A 25 3.09 -3.52 -0.09
CA MET A 25 4.15 -2.85 0.65
C MET A 25 3.98 -1.33 0.60
N GLY A 26 3.88 -0.73 1.78
CA GLY A 26 3.78 0.71 1.94
C GLY A 26 2.36 1.25 1.86
N SER A 27 2.27 2.56 2.01
CA SER A 27 1.03 3.32 2.09
C SER A 27 1.26 4.74 1.55
N ASP A 28 0.23 5.58 1.57
CA ASP A 28 0.34 6.96 1.09
C ASP A 28 1.39 7.76 1.88
N GLU A 29 1.60 7.44 3.15
CA GLU A 29 2.68 7.99 3.97
C GLU A 29 4.06 7.67 3.39
N ARG A 30 4.30 6.46 2.87
CA ARG A 30 5.57 6.09 2.20
C ARG A 30 5.82 6.94 0.95
N ILE A 31 4.77 7.32 0.23
CA ILE A 31 4.87 8.20 -0.95
C ILE A 31 5.33 9.60 -0.51
N VAL A 32 4.68 10.16 0.52
CA VAL A 32 5.06 11.47 1.07
C VAL A 32 6.49 11.48 1.59
N GLN A 33 6.90 10.42 2.30
CA GLN A 33 8.28 10.30 2.81
C GLN A 33 9.32 10.20 1.67
N ALA A 34 9.02 9.44 0.61
CA ALA A 34 9.90 9.36 -0.56
C ALA A 34 10.04 10.72 -1.28
N ALA A 35 8.95 11.48 -1.39
CA ALA A 35 9.00 12.82 -1.98
C ALA A 35 9.80 13.82 -1.13
N ARG A 36 9.76 13.68 0.20
CA ARG A 36 10.49 14.56 1.14
C ARG A 36 11.99 14.29 1.20
N ILE A 37 12.48 13.20 0.62
CA ILE A 37 13.90 12.84 0.62
C ILE A 37 14.77 13.95 -0.01
N SER A 38 14.21 14.73 -0.94
CA SER A 38 14.88 15.86 -1.59
C SER A 38 15.17 17.05 -0.66
N TYR A 39 14.47 17.17 0.47
CA TYR A 39 14.59 18.33 1.37
C TYR A 39 14.95 17.98 2.82
N ARG A 40 15.43 16.74 3.06
CA ARG A 40 15.72 16.13 4.38
C ARG A 40 14.44 15.72 5.10
N GLY A 41 14.10 14.43 5.00
CA GLY A 41 13.14 13.80 5.90
C GLY A 41 13.65 13.74 7.35
N GLU A 42 12.78 13.38 8.30
CA GLU A 42 13.04 13.29 9.76
C GLU A 42 14.22 12.39 10.18
N SER A 43 14.91 11.76 9.22
CA SER A 43 16.09 10.91 9.38
C SER A 43 17.34 11.61 9.93
N ILE A 44 17.26 12.86 10.38
CA ILE A 44 18.36 13.55 11.06
C ILE A 44 17.84 14.16 12.37
N LYS A 45 17.59 13.32 13.37
CA LYS A 45 17.84 13.71 14.76
C LYS A 45 19.35 13.61 14.97
N ARG A 46 20.01 14.76 15.05
CA ARG A 46 21.37 14.84 15.58
C ARG A 46 21.32 14.72 17.10
#